data_AF-A0A9D9J2Z0-F1
#
_entry.id   AF-A0A9D9J2Z0-F1
#
_cell.length_a   1.000
_cell.length_b   1.000
_cell.length_c   1.000
_cell.angle_alpha   90.00
_cell.angle_beta   90.00
_cell.angle_gamma   90.00
#
_symmetry.space_group_name_H-M   'P 1'
#
loop_
_entity.id
_entity.type
_entity.pdbx_description
1 polymer ?
#
loop_
_entity_poly.entity_id
_entity_poly.type
_entity_poly.pdbx_seq_one_letter_code
_entity_poly.pdbx_strand_id
1 'polypeptide(L)'
;MESFWNSISAYNAETWPWQLAFMAVAVVLTLVLWFRPCTWAKVAMKVYMVAVSLWIALVYYLKYAMNRDYSEVIAIFWCMVAAAWVYDLATHFSSFQKSGKYRGWGIVVLLLPLAYPVISLARGLEFPMITTPMLPSAVALYMLGMLMAFSRKINFFAFIFIVHWAVIAISKIVFFNIPEDILLAAACLPAMFLFFKDTAAADEDASKPSETAVKTVIFIVVVLIGASMLTEYV
;
A
#
# COMPACT_ATOMS: atom_id res chain seq x y z
N MET A 1 15.24 -17.72 -0.74
CA MET A 1 15.38 -16.71 -1.83
C MET A 1 14.73 -17.18 -3.13
N GLU A 2 14.99 -18.42 -3.56
CA GLU A 2 14.40 -18.98 -4.79
C GLU A 2 12.86 -19.06 -4.76
N SER A 3 12.28 -19.55 -3.66
CA SER A 3 10.82 -19.57 -3.45
C SER A 3 10.18 -18.17 -3.58
N PHE A 4 10.88 -17.13 -3.13
CA PHE A 4 10.42 -15.76 -3.24
C PHE A 4 10.35 -15.31 -4.71
N TRP A 5 11.45 -15.36 -5.45
CA TRP A 5 11.46 -14.92 -6.84
C TRP A 5 10.58 -15.79 -7.75
N ASN A 6 10.43 -17.09 -7.44
CA ASN A 6 9.51 -17.98 -8.13
C ASN A 6 8.04 -17.54 -7.99
N SER A 7 7.58 -17.13 -6.80
CA SER A 7 6.20 -16.63 -6.67
C SER A 7 6.00 -15.30 -7.40
N ILE A 8 7.01 -14.41 -7.44
CA ILE A 8 6.93 -13.15 -8.21
C ILE A 8 6.83 -13.48 -9.70
N SER A 9 7.70 -14.37 -10.19
CA SER A 9 7.72 -14.84 -11.56
C SER A 9 6.37 -15.41 -11.99
N ALA A 10 5.81 -16.35 -11.21
CA ALA A 10 4.50 -16.93 -11.49
C ALA A 10 3.38 -15.88 -11.46
N TYR A 11 3.35 -15.03 -10.43
CA TYR A 11 2.38 -13.93 -10.33
C TYR A 11 2.43 -13.02 -11.56
N ASN A 12 3.61 -12.56 -11.95
CA ASN A 12 3.79 -11.66 -13.08
C ASN A 12 3.41 -12.33 -14.40
N ALA A 13 3.88 -13.55 -14.63
CA ALA A 13 3.60 -14.30 -15.86
C ALA A 13 2.10 -14.52 -16.08
N GLU A 14 1.36 -14.84 -15.02
CA GLU A 14 -0.06 -15.16 -15.12
C GLU A 14 -1.00 -13.95 -15.01
N THR A 15 -0.53 -12.85 -14.40
CA THR A 15 -1.42 -11.70 -14.11
C THR A 15 -1.05 -10.41 -14.82
N TRP A 16 -0.03 -10.40 -15.69
CA TRP A 16 0.40 -9.16 -16.37
C TRP A 16 -0.74 -8.36 -17.05
N PRO A 17 -1.78 -8.96 -17.69
CA PRO A 17 -2.85 -8.17 -18.28
C PRO A 17 -3.68 -7.43 -17.21
N TRP A 18 -3.93 -8.09 -16.08
CA TRP A 18 -4.62 -7.51 -14.93
C TRP A 18 -3.77 -6.42 -14.27
N GLN A 19 -2.45 -6.63 -14.16
CA GLN A 19 -1.54 -5.61 -13.65
C GLN A 19 -1.55 -4.35 -14.52
N LEU A 20 -1.51 -4.50 -15.85
CA LEU A 20 -1.66 -3.38 -16.78
C LEU A 20 -3.02 -2.68 -16.63
N ALA A 21 -4.11 -3.44 -16.49
CA ALA A 21 -5.44 -2.89 -16.29
C ALA A 21 -5.53 -2.07 -14.99
N PHE A 22 -5.03 -2.58 -13.87
CA PHE A 22 -4.98 -1.85 -12.61
C PHE A 22 -4.14 -0.57 -12.74
N MET A 23 -2.96 -0.64 -13.34
CA MET A 23 -2.12 0.54 -13.57
C MET A 23 -2.83 1.59 -14.44
N ALA A 24 -3.50 1.18 -15.52
CA ALA A 24 -4.26 2.09 -16.37
C ALA A 24 -5.38 2.78 -15.58
N VAL A 25 -6.14 2.04 -14.77
CA VAL A 25 -7.16 2.61 -13.88
C VAL A 25 -6.53 3.58 -12.87
N ALA A 26 -5.40 3.23 -12.25
CA ALA A 26 -4.68 4.11 -11.32
C ALA A 26 -4.30 5.44 -11.99
N VAL A 27 -3.74 5.39 -13.20
CA VAL A 27 -3.35 6.57 -13.97
C VAL A 27 -4.57 7.42 -14.30
N VAL A 28 -5.63 6.82 -14.84
CA VAL A 28 -6.86 7.53 -15.19
C VAL A 28 -7.45 8.22 -13.97
N LEU A 29 -7.63 7.49 -12.85
CA LEU A 29 -8.19 8.06 -11.62
C LEU A 29 -7.30 9.16 -11.04
N THR A 30 -5.97 9.00 -11.08
CA THR A 30 -5.01 10.02 -10.63
C THR A 30 -5.12 11.28 -11.49
N LEU A 31 -5.20 11.15 -12.82
CA LEU A 31 -5.36 12.28 -13.73
C LEU A 31 -6.72 12.97 -13.55
N VAL A 32 -7.80 12.21 -13.37
CA VAL A 32 -9.12 12.78 -13.07
C VAL A 32 -9.07 13.57 -11.78
N LEU A 33 -8.49 13.04 -10.70
CA LEU A 33 -8.31 13.78 -9.44
C LEU A 33 -7.43 15.02 -9.61
N TRP A 34 -6.41 14.95 -10.46
CA TRP A 34 -5.51 16.06 -10.77
C TRP A 34 -6.22 17.24 -11.42
N PHE A 35 -7.00 16.96 -12.46
CA PHE A 35 -7.68 18.01 -13.23
C PHE A 35 -9.01 18.42 -12.59
N ARG A 36 -9.81 17.45 -12.13
CA ARG A 36 -11.18 17.63 -11.60
C ARG A 36 -11.50 16.64 -10.46
N PRO A 37 -11.13 16.97 -9.20
CA PRO A 37 -11.43 16.12 -8.03
C PRO A 37 -12.89 16.22 -7.60
N CYS A 38 -13.76 15.65 -8.41
CA CYS A 38 -15.19 15.50 -8.18
C CYS A 38 -15.48 14.32 -7.24
N THR A 39 -16.66 14.33 -6.60
CA THR A 39 -17.03 13.36 -5.55
C THR A 39 -16.91 11.91 -6.02
N TRP A 40 -17.39 11.60 -7.24
CA TRP A 40 -17.31 10.24 -7.78
C TRP A 40 -15.86 9.78 -7.97
N ALA A 41 -14.96 10.66 -8.41
CA ALA A 41 -13.55 10.30 -8.63
C ALA A 41 -12.83 10.00 -7.31
N LYS A 42 -13.18 10.73 -6.24
CA LYS A 42 -12.65 10.46 -4.89
C LYS A 42 -13.13 9.10 -4.37
N VAL A 43 -14.42 8.81 -4.55
CA VAL A 43 -15.01 7.52 -4.17
C VAL A 43 -14.37 6.40 -4.99
N ALA A 44 -14.27 6.56 -6.31
CA ALA A 44 -13.65 5.58 -7.21
C ALA A 44 -12.19 5.31 -6.85
N MET A 45 -11.42 6.34 -6.50
CA MET A 45 -10.04 6.16 -6.03
C MET A 45 -9.96 5.36 -4.73
N LYS A 46 -10.83 5.64 -3.75
CA LYS A 46 -10.86 4.85 -2.50
C LYS A 46 -11.28 3.40 -2.75
N VAL A 47 -12.28 3.17 -3.59
CA VAL A 47 -12.69 1.82 -4.02
C VAL A 47 -11.55 1.11 -4.73
N TYR A 48 -10.80 1.82 -5.58
CA TYR A 48 -9.59 1.28 -6.21
C TYR A 48 -8.55 0.86 -5.16
N MET A 49 -8.30 1.68 -4.12
CA MET A 49 -7.38 1.33 -3.03
C MET A 49 -7.82 0.05 -2.28
N VAL A 50 -9.11 -0.10 -2.01
CA VAL A 50 -9.67 -1.34 -1.42
C VAL A 50 -9.41 -2.52 -2.36
N ALA A 51 -9.74 -2.38 -3.64
CA ALA A 51 -9.62 -3.44 -4.63
C ALA A 51 -8.18 -3.93 -4.79
N VAL A 52 -7.20 -3.02 -4.92
CA VAL A 52 -5.79 -3.42 -5.04
C VAL A 52 -5.23 -4.00 -3.74
N SER A 53 -5.71 -3.55 -2.58
CA SER A 53 -5.31 -4.13 -1.28
C SER A 53 -5.80 -5.58 -1.16
N LEU A 54 -7.05 -5.84 -1.55
CA LEU A 54 -7.62 -7.20 -1.58
C LEU A 54 -6.99 -8.07 -2.66
N TRP A 55 -6.65 -7.50 -3.82
CA TRP A 55 -5.89 -8.21 -4.86
C TRP A 55 -4.55 -8.69 -4.32
N ILE A 56 -3.82 -7.84 -3.59
CA ILE A 56 -2.56 -8.22 -2.96
C ILE A 56 -2.78 -9.32 -1.91
N ALA A 57 -3.77 -9.17 -1.02
CA ALA A 57 -4.05 -10.17 0.00
C ALA A 57 -4.42 -11.54 -0.63
N LEU A 58 -5.43 -11.56 -1.49
CA LEU A 58 -6.06 -12.79 -1.95
C LEU A 58 -5.32 -13.42 -3.14
N VAL A 59 -4.87 -12.61 -4.10
CA VAL A 59 -4.22 -13.12 -5.31
C VAL A 59 -2.73 -13.25 -5.08
N TYR A 60 -2.05 -12.19 -4.63
CA TYR A 60 -0.60 -12.28 -4.46
C TYR A 60 -0.20 -13.18 -3.28
N TYR A 61 -0.71 -12.92 -2.06
CA TYR A 61 -0.31 -13.69 -0.87
C TYR A 61 -0.97 -15.07 -0.80
N LEU A 62 -2.30 -15.13 -0.83
CA LEU A 62 -3.00 -16.41 -0.64
C LEU A 62 -2.99 -17.34 -1.85
N LYS A 63 -2.70 -16.87 -3.08
CA LYS A 63 -2.60 -17.76 -4.26
C LYS A 63 -1.16 -18.00 -4.70
N TYR A 64 -0.41 -16.94 -5.04
CA TYR A 64 0.94 -17.12 -5.62
C TYR A 64 2.03 -17.32 -4.58
N ALA A 65 1.95 -16.62 -3.45
CA ALA A 65 2.95 -16.67 -2.38
C ALA A 65 2.55 -17.58 -1.21
N MET A 66 1.55 -18.46 -1.38
CA MET A 66 1.01 -19.31 -0.30
C MET A 66 2.10 -20.14 0.38
N ASN A 67 3.04 -20.69 -0.40
CA ASN A 67 4.13 -21.51 0.11
C ASN A 67 5.29 -20.71 0.75
N ARG A 68 5.14 -19.40 0.94
CA ARG A 68 6.13 -18.59 1.66
C ARG A 68 5.75 -18.51 3.12
N ASP A 69 6.77 -18.53 3.98
CA ASP A 69 6.60 -18.35 5.41
C ASP A 69 5.77 -17.09 5.72
N TYR A 70 4.82 -17.23 6.64
CA TYR A 70 3.94 -16.16 7.11
C TYR A 70 3.05 -15.51 6.04
N SER A 71 2.85 -16.15 4.87
CA SER A 71 2.01 -15.57 3.80
C SER A 71 0.58 -15.25 4.27
N GLU A 72 0.00 -16.10 5.12
CA GLU A 72 -1.33 -15.88 5.69
C GLU A 72 -1.38 -14.64 6.60
N VAL A 73 -0.37 -14.47 7.46
CA VAL A 73 -0.25 -13.29 8.34
C VAL A 73 -0.13 -12.01 7.50
N ILE A 74 0.65 -12.05 6.41
CA ILE A 74 0.77 -10.90 5.51
C ILE A 74 -0.52 -10.67 4.70
N ALA A 75 -1.26 -11.72 4.34
CA ALA A 75 -2.57 -11.57 3.71
C ALA A 75 -3.57 -10.89 4.65
N ILE A 76 -3.61 -11.28 5.93
CA ILE A 76 -4.40 -10.61 6.97
C ILE A 76 -4.01 -9.14 7.06
N PHE A 77 -2.71 -8.83 7.04
CA PHE A 77 -2.22 -7.45 7.01
C PHE A 77 -2.80 -6.64 5.84
N TRP A 78 -2.77 -7.16 4.62
CA TRP A 78 -3.34 -6.47 3.46
C TRP A 78 -4.87 -6.38 3.49
N CYS A 79 -5.56 -7.35 4.09
CA CYS A 79 -6.98 -7.23 4.41
C CYS A 79 -7.26 -6.07 5.39
N MET A 80 -6.38 -5.83 6.36
CA MET A 80 -6.49 -4.66 7.24
C MET A 80 -6.24 -3.34 6.51
N VAL A 81 -5.29 -3.29 5.56
CA VAL A 81 -5.12 -2.13 4.67
C VAL A 81 -6.41 -1.87 3.89
N ALA A 82 -7.04 -2.91 3.35
CA ALA A 82 -8.33 -2.79 2.67
C ALA A 82 -9.42 -2.25 3.61
N ALA A 83 -9.52 -2.80 4.83
CA ALA A 83 -10.47 -2.34 5.84
C ALA A 83 -10.24 -0.87 6.24
N ALA A 84 -8.99 -0.42 6.34
CA ALA A 84 -8.67 0.98 6.60
C ALA A 84 -9.18 1.92 5.48
N TRP A 85 -9.10 1.48 4.22
CA TRP A 85 -9.67 2.21 3.08
C TRP A 85 -11.20 2.15 3.05
N VAL A 86 -11.83 1.04 3.44
CA VAL A 86 -13.29 0.96 3.62
C VAL A 86 -13.75 1.91 4.71
N TYR A 87 -13.03 1.98 5.83
CA TYR A 87 -13.29 2.94 6.91
C TYR A 87 -13.14 4.38 6.40
N ASP A 88 -12.09 4.68 5.61
CA ASP A 88 -11.91 5.99 4.99
C ASP A 88 -13.04 6.37 4.03
N LEU A 89 -13.59 5.39 3.32
CA LEU A 89 -14.72 5.56 2.42
C LEU A 89 -16.01 5.87 3.19
N ALA A 90 -16.27 5.14 4.28
CA ALA A 90 -17.46 5.30 5.10
C ALA A 90 -17.47 6.61 5.92
N THR A 91 -16.31 7.04 6.41
CA THR A 91 -16.17 8.24 7.26
C THR A 91 -15.82 9.50 6.46
N HIS A 92 -15.52 9.36 5.17
CA HIS A 92 -15.03 10.44 4.31
C HIS A 92 -13.79 11.18 4.85
N PHE A 93 -12.97 10.50 5.67
CA PHE A 93 -11.88 11.12 6.42
C PHE A 93 -10.84 11.78 5.50
N SER A 94 -10.29 11.03 4.53
CA SER A 94 -9.38 11.59 3.53
C SER A 94 -10.14 12.39 2.48
N SER A 95 -9.73 13.64 2.28
CA SER A 95 -10.51 14.63 1.51
C SER A 95 -10.26 14.61 0.00
N PHE A 96 -9.17 13.99 -0.48
CA PHE A 96 -8.71 13.95 -1.88
C PHE A 96 -9.11 15.20 -2.69
N GLN A 97 -8.42 16.32 -2.47
CA GLN A 97 -8.66 17.62 -3.08
C GLN A 97 -7.58 17.98 -4.11
N LYS A 98 -7.87 18.98 -4.96
CA LYS A 98 -6.95 19.45 -6.01
C LYS A 98 -5.62 19.91 -5.40
N SER A 99 -5.66 20.63 -4.28
CA SER A 99 -4.45 21.10 -3.59
C SER A 99 -4.29 20.35 -2.26
N GLY A 100 -3.75 19.13 -2.34
CA GLY A 100 -3.22 18.45 -1.15
C GLY A 100 -2.08 19.25 -0.52
N LYS A 101 -1.83 19.01 0.76
CA LYS A 101 -0.91 19.84 1.56
C LYS A 101 0.55 19.71 1.11
N TYR A 102 0.93 18.54 0.61
CA TYR A 102 2.29 18.22 0.16
C TYR A 102 2.32 17.81 -1.32
N ARG A 103 1.51 18.49 -2.14
CA ARG A 103 1.28 18.14 -3.56
C ARG A 103 2.56 17.85 -4.35
N GLY A 104 3.57 18.72 -4.28
CA GLY A 104 4.83 18.53 -5.01
C GLY A 104 5.55 17.23 -4.65
N TRP A 105 5.77 17.01 -3.34
CA TRP A 105 6.37 15.78 -2.83
C TRP A 105 5.52 14.54 -3.16
N GLY A 106 4.21 14.63 -2.97
CA GLY A 106 3.30 13.53 -3.25
C GLY A 106 3.34 13.08 -4.71
N ILE A 107 3.51 13.99 -5.67
CA ILE A 107 3.67 13.62 -7.09
C ILE A 107 4.96 12.83 -7.32
N VAL A 108 6.07 13.24 -6.70
CA VAL A 108 7.33 12.49 -6.80
C VAL A 108 7.10 11.07 -6.31
N VAL A 109 6.53 10.92 -5.13
CA VAL A 109 6.22 9.62 -4.51
C VAL A 109 5.26 8.79 -5.37
N LEU A 110 4.26 9.41 -6.01
CA LEU A 110 3.32 8.73 -6.91
C LEU A 110 3.97 8.12 -8.15
N LEU A 111 5.08 8.68 -8.61
CA LEU A 111 5.79 8.22 -9.81
C LEU A 111 6.83 7.16 -9.51
N LEU A 112 7.34 7.08 -8.27
CA LEU A 112 8.34 6.09 -7.86
C LEU A 112 7.96 4.62 -8.12
N PRO A 113 6.69 4.17 -8.00
CA PRO A 113 6.29 2.81 -8.37
C PRO A 113 6.71 2.42 -9.79
N LEU A 114 6.75 3.38 -10.73
CA LEU A 114 7.14 3.14 -12.12
C LEU A 114 8.64 2.87 -12.28
N ALA A 115 9.46 3.26 -11.28
CA ALA A 115 10.89 3.00 -11.28
C ALA A 115 11.23 1.55 -10.87
N TYR A 116 10.33 0.83 -10.20
CA TYR A 116 10.56 -0.56 -9.78
C TYR A 116 10.99 -1.46 -10.95
N PRO A 117 10.20 -1.60 -12.04
CA PRO A 117 10.60 -2.46 -13.15
C PRO A 117 11.86 -1.95 -13.86
N VAL A 118 12.07 -0.63 -13.92
CA VAL A 118 13.27 -0.03 -14.53
C VAL A 118 14.52 -0.41 -13.76
N ILE A 119 14.48 -0.33 -12.42
CA ILE A 119 15.60 -0.73 -11.57
C ILE A 119 15.85 -2.23 -11.71
N SER A 120 14.80 -3.07 -11.69
CA SER A 120 14.94 -4.52 -11.89
C SER A 120 15.64 -4.85 -13.22
N LEU A 121 15.23 -4.22 -14.31
CA LEU A 121 15.85 -4.42 -15.63
C LEU A 121 17.30 -3.91 -15.65
N ALA A 122 17.58 -2.75 -15.05
CA ALA A 122 18.92 -2.15 -15.01
C ALA A 122 19.96 -3.01 -14.26
N ARG A 123 19.52 -3.84 -13.30
CA ARG A 123 20.38 -4.80 -12.59
C ARG A 123 20.44 -6.18 -13.24
N GLY A 124 19.87 -6.35 -14.44
CA GLY A 124 19.95 -7.58 -15.23
C GLY A 124 18.86 -8.62 -14.94
N LEU A 125 17.75 -8.25 -14.28
CA LEU A 125 16.59 -9.13 -14.19
C LEU A 125 15.76 -9.04 -15.48
N GLU A 126 15.06 -10.13 -15.82
CA GLU A 126 14.19 -10.20 -16.99
C GLU A 126 12.77 -10.59 -16.60
N PHE A 127 11.78 -10.10 -17.35
CA PHE A 127 10.39 -10.50 -17.15
C PHE A 127 10.24 -12.00 -17.40
N PRO A 128 9.52 -12.76 -16.54
CA PRO A 128 8.62 -12.30 -15.48
C PRO A 128 9.25 -12.09 -14.09
N MET A 129 10.55 -12.34 -13.90
CA MET A 129 11.25 -12.20 -12.62
C MET A 129 11.71 -10.76 -12.34
N ILE A 130 10.78 -9.79 -12.40
CA ILE A 130 11.03 -8.37 -12.11
C ILE A 130 10.09 -7.86 -11.02
N THR A 131 10.44 -6.74 -10.39
CA THR A 131 9.51 -6.05 -9.53
C THR A 131 8.58 -5.14 -10.35
N THR A 132 7.29 -5.46 -10.37
CA THR A 132 6.30 -4.65 -11.11
C THR A 132 5.66 -3.59 -10.22
N PRO A 133 5.04 -2.55 -10.80
CA PRO A 133 4.32 -1.54 -10.02
C PRO A 133 3.09 -2.07 -9.26
N MET A 134 2.69 -3.32 -9.53
CA MET A 134 1.59 -4.02 -8.86
C MET A 134 2.06 -5.03 -7.80
N LEU A 135 3.35 -4.99 -7.43
CA LEU A 135 3.83 -5.64 -6.22
C LEU A 135 3.48 -4.84 -4.96
N PRO A 136 3.41 -5.50 -3.79
CA PRO A 136 2.96 -4.88 -2.54
C PRO A 136 3.64 -3.55 -2.17
N SER A 137 4.97 -3.44 -2.29
CA SER A 137 5.68 -2.20 -1.95
C SER A 137 5.39 -1.05 -2.91
N ALA A 138 5.31 -1.35 -4.21
CA ALA A 138 5.03 -0.35 -5.22
C ALA A 138 3.60 0.19 -5.07
N VAL A 139 2.64 -0.68 -4.74
CA VAL A 139 1.27 -0.27 -4.41
C VAL A 139 1.20 0.54 -3.12
N ALA A 140 1.92 0.15 -2.07
CA ALA A 140 2.01 0.95 -0.84
C ALA A 140 2.62 2.33 -1.09
N LEU A 141 3.61 2.42 -1.97
CA LEU A 141 4.25 3.67 -2.38
C LEU A 141 3.29 4.56 -3.17
N TYR A 142 2.51 3.99 -4.08
CA TYR A 142 1.41 4.68 -4.76
C TYR A 142 0.37 5.22 -3.76
N MET A 143 -0.06 4.40 -2.79
CA MET A 143 -1.01 4.82 -1.74
C MET A 143 -0.45 5.98 -0.91
N LEU A 144 0.82 5.92 -0.52
CA LEU A 144 1.51 6.99 0.18
C LEU A 144 1.51 8.27 -0.64
N GLY A 145 1.89 8.17 -1.92
CA GLY A 145 1.88 9.28 -2.86
C GLY A 145 0.49 9.91 -2.99
N MET A 146 -0.57 9.09 -3.07
CA MET A 146 -1.95 9.58 -3.16
C MET A 146 -2.36 10.35 -1.90
N LEU A 147 -2.02 9.83 -0.72
CA LEU A 147 -2.25 10.52 0.56
C LEU A 147 -1.50 11.86 0.62
N MET A 148 -0.23 11.91 0.19
CA MET A 148 0.57 13.13 0.22
C MET A 148 0.13 14.16 -0.83
N ALA A 149 -0.22 13.70 -2.04
CA ALA A 149 -0.49 14.56 -3.18
C ALA A 149 -1.88 15.21 -3.11
N PHE A 150 -2.88 14.46 -2.63
CA PHE A 150 -4.27 14.84 -2.75
C PHE A 150 -4.97 15.05 -1.40
N SER A 151 -4.45 14.55 -0.28
CA SER A 151 -5.15 14.72 1.00
C SER A 151 -4.69 15.96 1.76
N ARG A 152 -5.66 16.67 2.37
CA ARG A 152 -5.38 17.66 3.43
C ARG A 152 -5.44 17.07 4.83
N LYS A 153 -6.31 16.06 5.01
CA LYS A 153 -6.40 15.22 6.20
C LYS A 153 -6.07 13.80 5.77
N ILE A 154 -5.11 13.19 6.46
CA ILE A 154 -4.60 11.85 6.12
C ILE A 154 -5.23 10.87 7.09
N ASN A 155 -5.86 9.81 6.57
CA ASN A 155 -6.36 8.73 7.41
C ASN A 155 -5.22 8.07 8.19
N PHE A 156 -5.33 8.13 9.52
CA PHE A 156 -4.33 7.60 10.44
C PHE A 156 -4.10 6.09 10.23
N PHE A 157 -5.16 5.29 10.08
CA PHE A 157 -5.05 3.84 9.90
C PHE A 157 -4.37 3.49 8.57
N ALA A 158 -4.80 4.11 7.46
CA ALA A 158 -4.15 3.87 6.17
C ALA A 158 -2.67 4.26 6.21
N PHE A 159 -2.36 5.39 6.84
CA PHE A 159 -0.98 5.87 6.99
C PHE A 159 -0.12 4.92 7.83
N ILE A 160 -0.60 4.50 9.01
CA ILE A 160 0.19 3.64 9.91
C ILE A 160 0.45 2.26 9.29
N PHE A 161 -0.52 1.70 8.55
CA PHE A 161 -0.29 0.44 7.84
C PHE A 161 0.74 0.62 6.71
N ILE A 162 0.69 1.70 5.94
CA ILE A 162 1.70 1.97 4.91
C ILE A 162 3.10 2.12 5.54
N VAL A 163 3.21 2.81 6.66
CA VAL A 163 4.47 2.94 7.41
C VAL A 163 4.97 1.58 7.91
N HIS A 164 4.07 0.77 8.48
CA HIS A 164 4.41 -0.58 8.93
C HIS A 164 4.90 -1.45 7.76
N TRP A 165 4.25 -1.35 6.60
CA TRP A 165 4.69 -2.03 5.38
C TRP A 165 6.09 -1.58 4.94
N ALA A 166 6.40 -0.29 5.05
CA ALA A 166 7.73 0.23 4.74
C ALA A 166 8.81 -0.32 5.68
N VAL A 167 8.50 -0.54 6.97
CA VAL A 167 9.41 -1.20 7.91
C VAL A 167 9.67 -2.65 7.51
N ILE A 168 8.61 -3.39 7.16
CA ILE A 168 8.75 -4.76 6.61
C ILE A 168 9.57 -4.73 5.31
N ALA A 169 9.44 -3.68 4.49
CA ALA A 169 10.18 -3.58 3.24
C ALA A 169 11.70 -3.51 3.42
N ILE A 170 12.18 -2.95 4.54
CA ILE A 170 13.61 -2.90 4.86
C ILE A 170 14.21 -4.31 4.94
N SER A 171 13.49 -5.27 5.53
CA SER A 171 13.98 -6.65 5.60
C SER A 171 14.09 -7.28 4.21
N LYS A 172 13.20 -6.93 3.28
CA LYS A 172 13.21 -7.47 1.91
C LYS A 172 14.38 -6.99 1.07
N ILE A 173 14.86 -5.76 1.32
CA ILE A 173 16.08 -5.24 0.70
C ILE A 173 17.26 -6.17 0.99
N VAL A 174 17.41 -6.58 2.26
CA VAL A 174 18.54 -7.38 2.73
C VAL A 174 18.37 -8.87 2.41
N PHE A 175 17.22 -9.47 2.76
CA PHE A 175 17.04 -10.92 2.70
C PHE A 175 16.61 -11.45 1.33
N PHE A 176 15.93 -10.63 0.52
CA PHE A 176 15.41 -11.03 -0.79
C PHE A 176 16.06 -10.29 -1.96
N ASN A 177 17.03 -9.42 -1.66
CA ASN A 177 17.81 -8.67 -2.66
C ASN A 177 16.91 -7.80 -3.58
N ILE A 178 16.00 -7.04 -2.96
CA ILE A 178 15.07 -6.11 -3.63
C ILE A 178 15.47 -4.66 -3.31
N PRO A 179 16.48 -4.08 -3.97
CA PRO A 179 16.88 -2.69 -3.74
C PRO A 179 15.80 -1.68 -4.15
N GLU A 180 14.83 -2.06 -4.98
CA GLU A 180 13.68 -1.23 -5.34
C GLU A 180 12.87 -0.78 -4.12
N ASP A 181 12.83 -1.61 -3.07
CA ASP A 181 12.14 -1.31 -1.81
C ASP A 181 12.81 -0.16 -1.03
N ILE A 182 14.05 0.24 -1.38
CA ILE A 182 14.68 1.47 -0.85
C ILE A 182 13.81 2.69 -1.16
N LEU A 183 13.14 2.72 -2.32
CA LEU A 183 12.25 3.82 -2.69
C LEU A 183 11.11 4.01 -1.70
N LEU A 184 10.52 2.90 -1.24
CA LEU A 184 9.45 2.95 -0.23
C LEU A 184 10.00 3.36 1.13
N ALA A 185 11.10 2.75 1.57
CA ALA A 185 11.72 3.10 2.85
C ALA A 185 12.12 4.58 2.92
N ALA A 186 12.76 5.09 1.86
CA ALA A 186 13.20 6.47 1.76
C ALA A 186 12.03 7.46 1.66
N ALA A 187 10.97 7.14 0.91
CA ALA A 187 9.79 8.00 0.80
C ALA A 187 8.99 8.07 2.10
N CYS A 188 9.02 7.01 2.90
CA CYS A 188 8.28 6.91 4.16
C CYS A 188 8.80 7.88 5.22
N LEU A 189 10.13 8.11 5.32
CA LEU A 189 10.72 8.96 6.36
C LEU A 189 10.23 10.43 6.28
N PRO A 190 10.30 11.14 5.13
CA PRO A 190 9.72 12.47 5.01
C PRO A 190 8.20 12.47 5.24
N ALA A 191 7.49 11.44 4.75
CA ALA A 191 6.05 11.36 4.93
C ALA A 191 5.65 11.24 6.42
N MET A 192 6.39 10.45 7.21
CA MET A 192 6.22 10.35 8.66
C MET A 192 6.46 11.68 9.34
N PHE A 193 7.58 12.35 9.03
CA PHE A 193 7.88 13.66 9.60
C PHE A 193 6.75 14.66 9.33
N LEU A 194 6.28 14.74 8.08
CA LEU A 194 5.21 15.64 7.69
C LEU A 194 3.87 15.30 8.35
N PHE A 195 3.55 14.01 8.47
CA PHE A 195 2.34 13.53 9.13
C PHE A 195 2.32 13.87 10.64
N PHE A 196 3.41 13.58 11.36
CA PHE A 196 3.50 13.87 12.79
C PHE A 196 3.55 15.36 13.08
N LYS A 197 4.30 16.13 12.27
CA LYS A 197 4.30 17.61 12.36
C LYS A 197 2.89 18.18 12.25
N ASP A 198 2.07 17.62 11.37
CA ASP A 198 0.70 18.09 11.17
C ASP A 198 -0.26 17.62 12.24
N THR A 199 -0.10 16.40 12.73
CA THR A 199 -0.87 15.88 13.87
C THR A 199 -0.57 16.69 15.14
N ALA A 200 0.68 17.08 15.37
CA ALA A 200 1.07 17.90 16.52
C ALA A 200 0.58 19.35 16.42
N ALA A 201 0.34 19.86 15.20
CA ALA A 201 -0.16 21.21 14.96
C ALA A 201 -1.70 21.30 14.88
N ALA A 202 -2.41 20.17 14.92
CA ALA A 202 -3.87 20.11 14.92
C ALA A 202 -4.40 20.05 16.36
N ASP A 203 -5.56 20.66 16.63
CA ASP A 203 -6.29 20.46 17.89
C ASP A 203 -6.55 18.97 18.11
N GLU A 204 -6.35 18.51 19.36
CA GLU A 204 -6.13 17.09 19.73
C GLU A 204 -7.17 16.09 19.22
N ASP A 205 -8.40 16.53 18.93
CA ASP A 205 -9.55 15.68 18.60
C ASP A 205 -9.77 15.45 17.09
N ALA A 206 -9.23 16.28 16.20
CA ALA A 206 -9.70 16.30 14.81
C ALA A 206 -9.12 15.18 13.91
N SER A 207 -8.07 14.48 14.34
CA SER A 207 -7.34 13.50 13.52
C SER A 207 -7.13 12.12 14.16
N LYS A 208 -7.47 11.94 15.43
CA LYS A 208 -7.24 10.68 16.15
C LYS A 208 -8.44 9.74 16.00
N PRO A 209 -8.24 8.45 15.68
CA PRO A 209 -9.32 7.48 15.72
C PRO A 209 -9.83 7.29 17.17
N SER A 210 -11.10 6.94 17.33
CA SER A 210 -11.67 6.72 18.66
C SER A 210 -10.99 5.56 19.38
N GLU A 211 -10.90 5.64 20.71
CA GLU A 211 -10.28 4.61 21.54
C GLU A 211 -10.92 3.23 21.29
N THR A 212 -12.25 3.19 21.13
CA THR A 212 -12.99 1.97 20.78
C THR A 212 -12.53 1.39 19.46
N ALA A 213 -12.36 2.21 18.41
CA ALA A 213 -11.90 1.73 17.11
C ALA A 213 -10.49 1.12 17.20
N VAL A 214 -9.59 1.76 17.94
CA VAL A 214 -8.22 1.24 18.16
C VAL A 214 -8.25 -0.10 18.90
N LYS A 215 -9.00 -0.20 20.01
CA LYS A 215 -9.14 -1.45 20.78
C LYS A 215 -9.73 -2.58 19.94
N THR A 216 -10.77 -2.29 19.16
CA THR A 216 -11.41 -3.27 18.27
C THR A 216 -10.43 -3.79 17.22
N VAL A 217 -9.68 -2.90 16.57
CA VAL A 217 -8.67 -3.30 15.58
C VAL A 217 -7.63 -4.20 16.24
N ILE A 218 -7.06 -3.80 17.39
CA ILE A 218 -6.05 -4.61 18.10
C ILE A 218 -6.59 -5.99 18.45
N PHE A 219 -7.81 -6.07 19.00
CA PHE A 219 -8.42 -7.36 19.35
C PHE A 219 -8.58 -8.27 18.13
N ILE A 220 -9.10 -7.73 17.01
CA ILE A 220 -9.27 -8.48 15.76
C ILE A 220 -7.91 -8.97 15.25
N VAL A 221 -6.88 -8.11 15.24
CA VAL A 221 -5.52 -8.47 14.80
C VAL A 221 -4.99 -9.65 15.61
N VAL A 222 -5.07 -9.56 16.94
CA VAL A 222 -4.55 -10.59 17.85
C VAL A 222 -5.26 -11.92 17.64
N VAL A 223 -6.60 -11.91 17.51
CA VAL A 223 -7.38 -13.13 17.27
C VAL A 223 -7.05 -13.76 15.92
N LEU A 224 -6.98 -12.96 14.85
CA LEU A 224 -6.69 -13.47 13.51
C LEU A 224 -5.27 -14.03 13.37
N ILE A 225 -4.27 -13.32 13.91
CA ILE A 225 -2.88 -13.81 13.92
C ILE A 225 -2.78 -15.07 14.79
N GLY A 226 -3.36 -15.06 15.99
CA GLY A 226 -3.37 -16.24 16.85
C GLY A 226 -4.00 -17.46 16.17
N ALA A 227 -5.11 -17.27 15.47
CA ALA A 227 -5.77 -18.33 14.72
C ALA A 227 -4.91 -18.85 13.55
N SER A 228 -4.27 -17.97 12.77
CA SER A 228 -3.40 -18.41 11.65
C SER A 228 -2.15 -19.12 12.13
N MET A 229 -1.61 -18.77 13.31
CA MET A 229 -0.47 -19.50 13.86
C MET A 229 -0.88 -20.90 14.35
N LEU A 230 -2.12 -21.10 14.81
CA LEU A 230 -2.60 -22.41 15.24
C LEU A 230 -2.80 -23.39 14.06
N THR A 231 -3.12 -22.88 12.87
CA THR A 231 -3.27 -23.70 11.66
C THR A 231 -1.94 -24.20 11.09
N GLU A 232 -0.80 -23.59 11.42
CA GLU A 232 0.52 -24.07 11.02
C GLU A 232 1.03 -25.27 11.85
N TYR A 233 0.36 -25.62 12.96
CA TYR A 233 0.75 -26.71 13.88
C TYR A 233 -0.21 -27.92 13.90
N VAL A 234 -1.19 -27.98 12.98
CA VAL A 234 -2.14 -29.10 12.81
C VAL A 234 -1.96 -29.72 11.43
#